data_AF-W7QE94-F1
#
_entry.id   AF-W7QE94-F1
#
_cell.length_a   1.000
_cell.length_b   1.000
_cell.length_c   1.000
_cell.angle_alpha   90.00
_cell.angle_beta   90.00
_cell.angle_gamma   90.00
#
_symmetry.space_group_name_H-M   'P 1'
#
loop_
_entity.id
_entity.type
_entity.pdbx_description
1 polymer ?
#
loop_
_entity_poly.entity_id
_entity_poly.type
_entity_poly.pdbx_seq_one_letter_code
_entity_poly.pdbx_strand_id
1 'polypeptide(L)'
;MNEITLNWVVFVRAVLPFSAANIYLIVLVYFTIVRDRIGAAYSWYALFLISFILFLSGPLVNLMPVDEGKKWFDLTRNILLFSIGMPSLLCGLLIQAKVDKLHRFVLPCVLLGLSWSIFFALAPPFYMSHIGNIRAGYVLTSVTKTDVYYSQIALIAAQLLLPCLLLLAQTIKKHVQLLIYGVLILFCCMTYGLVFENWSVYYGGSAFTAIIWMLAVYNDVQLTNRKIKQHYLHQNSMALAQYTAPHPTNFIDYYPNQINEDYPFKEREALLDAVANGHIGIINDKVNKLTAALANFAQNNLDTFKVRTKELLFMMFDAAIFDCGHSQSLIKRLQQAGAEIDKATGWAEISQLLLDEATMLASARENEHESSADKQLVESIKTYILTHYDTDIGLNDVANNAGCSRSHATKVFKNVTAQTILQYLVDVRVHKAKSLLQSKSVTETAYEVGFNNSAYFSTVFKKQTGFTPKEYQAEVNSKTAT
;
A
#
# COMPACT_ATOMS: atom_id res chain seq x y z
N MET A 1 -21.71 51.60 19.23
CA MET A 1 -20.91 50.54 18.57
C MET A 1 -19.64 50.40 19.37
N ASN A 2 -19.44 49.27 20.09
CA ASN A 2 -18.17 49.02 20.76
C ASN A 2 -17.12 48.76 19.68
N GLU A 3 -16.03 49.53 19.68
CA GLU A 3 -14.86 49.26 18.84
C GLU A 3 -14.29 47.89 19.20
N ILE A 4 -14.31 46.95 18.24
CA ILE A 4 -13.64 45.66 18.41
C ILE A 4 -12.14 45.93 18.32
N THR A 5 -11.49 46.14 19.46
CA THR A 5 -10.03 46.22 19.52
C THR A 5 -9.45 44.84 19.31
N LEU A 6 -8.56 44.70 18.32
CA LEU A 6 -7.95 43.42 17.96
C LEU A 6 -6.89 43.03 18.99
N ASN A 7 -7.32 42.45 20.12
CA ASN A 7 -6.42 41.92 21.13
C ASN A 7 -5.89 40.55 20.68
N TRP A 8 -4.67 40.20 21.10
CA TRP A 8 -4.02 38.90 20.92
C TRP A 8 -4.94 37.70 21.17
N VAL A 9 -5.82 37.79 22.18
CA VAL A 9 -6.80 36.73 22.48
C VAL A 9 -7.79 36.52 21.32
N VAL A 10 -8.30 37.60 20.72
CA VAL A 10 -9.22 37.54 19.57
C VAL A 10 -8.48 37.03 18.34
N PHE A 11 -7.22 37.45 18.14
CA PHE A 11 -6.39 36.97 17.05
C PHE A 11 -6.18 35.45 17.11
N VAL A 12 -5.74 34.92 18.27
CA VAL A 12 -5.49 33.48 18.45
C VAL A 12 -6.78 32.66 18.36
N ARG A 13 -7.89 33.18 18.90
CA ARG A 13 -9.16 32.44 18.94
C ARG A 13 -10.00 32.55 17.69
N ALA A 14 -9.82 33.55 16.84
CA ALA A 14 -10.69 33.75 15.67
C ALA A 14 -9.91 33.82 14.36
N VAL A 15 -8.87 34.63 14.30
CA VAL A 15 -8.11 34.85 13.06
C VAL A 15 -7.30 33.60 12.70
N LEU A 16 -6.56 33.05 13.65
CA LEU A 16 -5.72 31.86 13.42
C LEU A 16 -6.52 30.61 12.94
N PRO A 17 -7.62 30.19 13.60
CA PRO A 17 -8.45 29.09 13.12
C PRO A 17 -9.08 29.36 11.74
N PHE A 18 -9.51 30.61 11.50
CA PHE A 18 -10.06 30.99 10.20
C PHE A 18 -9.00 30.92 9.09
N SER A 19 -7.78 31.39 9.35
CA SER A 19 -6.65 31.24 8.43
C SER A 19 -6.34 29.77 8.15
N ALA A 20 -6.33 28.92 9.18
CA ALA A 20 -6.16 27.47 9.00
C ALA A 20 -7.25 26.88 8.09
N ALA A 21 -8.52 27.25 8.29
CA ALA A 21 -9.63 26.79 7.46
C ALA A 21 -9.45 27.19 5.98
N ASN A 22 -8.94 28.40 5.71
CA ASN A 22 -8.64 28.83 4.34
C ASN A 22 -7.53 28.00 3.68
N ILE A 23 -6.50 27.59 4.44
CA ILE A 23 -5.46 26.70 3.92
C ILE A 23 -6.07 25.35 3.55
N TYR A 24 -6.95 24.79 4.39
CA TYR A 24 -7.67 23.55 4.06
C TYR A 24 -8.61 23.70 2.86
N LEU A 25 -9.21 24.86 2.65
CA LEU A 25 -10.00 25.15 1.45
C LEU A 25 -9.12 25.12 0.19
N ILE A 26 -7.92 25.71 0.25
CA ILE A 26 -6.95 25.64 -0.86
C ILE A 26 -6.56 24.18 -1.13
N VAL A 27 -6.30 23.38 -0.08
CA VAL A 27 -6.03 21.94 -0.23
C VAL A 27 -7.20 21.22 -0.90
N LEU A 28 -8.44 21.52 -0.51
CA LEU A 28 -9.63 20.93 -1.13
C LEU A 28 -9.76 21.30 -2.61
N VAL A 29 -9.57 22.57 -2.96
CA VAL A 29 -9.58 23.02 -4.37
C VAL A 29 -8.48 22.31 -5.16
N TYR A 30 -7.29 22.20 -4.59
CA TYR A 30 -6.20 21.47 -5.20
C TYR A 30 -6.55 19.99 -5.44
N PHE A 31 -7.08 19.30 -4.42
CA PHE A 31 -7.54 17.91 -4.54
C PHE A 31 -8.62 17.75 -5.60
N THR A 32 -9.50 18.75 -5.75
CA THR A 32 -10.56 18.77 -6.78
C THR A 32 -9.96 18.87 -8.18
N ILE A 33 -8.95 19.72 -8.38
CA ILE A 33 -8.26 19.89 -9.67
C ILE A 33 -7.56 18.59 -10.08
N VAL A 34 -7.01 17.84 -9.12
CA VAL A 34 -6.28 16.58 -9.38
C VAL A 34 -7.12 15.33 -9.11
N ARG A 35 -8.46 15.44 -9.02
CA ARG A 35 -9.36 14.35 -8.60
C ARG A 35 -9.19 13.07 -9.42
N ASP A 36 -8.98 13.21 -10.73
CA ASP A 36 -8.85 12.08 -11.67
C ASP A 36 -7.56 11.30 -11.44
N ARG A 37 -6.60 11.87 -10.69
CA ARG A 37 -5.32 11.23 -10.31
C ARG A 37 -5.40 10.56 -8.93
N ILE A 38 -6.17 11.12 -7.99
CA ILE A 38 -6.35 10.58 -6.63
C ILE A 38 -7.34 9.40 -6.63
N GLY A 39 -8.20 9.30 -7.65
CA GLY A 39 -9.07 8.15 -7.89
C GLY A 39 -10.11 7.94 -6.78
N ALA A 40 -10.37 6.69 -6.42
CA ALA A 40 -11.44 6.30 -5.50
C ALA A 40 -11.32 6.88 -4.07
N ALA A 41 -10.16 7.41 -3.68
CA ALA A 41 -9.94 8.00 -2.36
C ALA A 41 -10.41 9.46 -2.25
N TYR A 42 -10.60 10.18 -3.37
CA TYR A 42 -10.88 11.62 -3.39
C TYR A 42 -12.11 12.01 -2.57
N SER A 43 -13.24 11.33 -2.77
CA SER A 43 -14.51 11.68 -2.12
C SER A 43 -14.41 11.63 -0.58
N TRP A 44 -13.59 10.72 -0.06
CA TRP A 44 -13.36 10.55 1.37
C TRP A 44 -12.52 11.67 1.96
N TYR A 45 -11.46 12.10 1.25
CA TYR A 45 -10.69 13.27 1.64
C TYR A 45 -11.51 14.55 1.56
N ALA A 46 -12.31 14.73 0.52
CA ALA A 46 -13.19 15.87 0.39
C ALA A 46 -14.19 15.97 1.56
N LEU A 47 -14.79 14.83 1.94
CA LEU A 47 -15.72 14.75 3.05
C LEU A 47 -15.05 15.11 4.39
N PHE A 48 -13.83 14.62 4.64
CA PHE A 48 -13.05 15.05 5.81
C PHE A 48 -12.74 16.56 5.76
N LEU A 49 -12.22 17.06 4.64
CA LEU A 49 -11.80 18.46 4.51
C LEU A 49 -12.96 19.43 4.74
N ILE A 50 -14.12 19.18 4.13
CA ILE A 50 -15.34 19.98 4.36
C ILE A 50 -15.72 19.95 5.83
N SER A 51 -15.71 18.77 6.45
CA SER A 51 -16.02 18.61 7.86
C SER A 51 -15.06 19.38 8.78
N PHE A 52 -13.77 19.33 8.47
CA PHE A 52 -12.73 19.97 9.26
C PHE A 52 -12.71 21.49 9.08
N ILE A 53 -13.00 22.00 7.87
CA ILE A 53 -13.19 23.43 7.61
C ILE A 53 -14.36 23.99 8.43
N LEU A 54 -15.50 23.30 8.44
CA LEU A 54 -16.65 23.66 9.28
C LEU A 54 -16.33 23.61 10.78
N PHE A 55 -15.52 22.66 11.21
CA PHE A 55 -15.06 22.60 12.58
C PHE A 55 -14.17 23.79 12.94
N LEU A 56 -13.21 24.15 12.09
CA LEU A 56 -12.28 25.27 12.31
C LEU A 56 -12.97 26.64 12.26
N SER A 57 -14.11 26.80 11.59
CA SER A 57 -14.82 28.07 11.50
C SER A 57 -15.64 28.43 12.76
N GLY A 58 -15.88 27.47 13.66
CA GLY A 58 -16.75 27.72 14.82
C GLY A 58 -16.31 28.81 15.79
N PRO A 59 -15.02 29.03 16.09
CA PRO A 59 -14.61 30.17 16.91
C PRO A 59 -15.00 31.53 16.32
N LEU A 60 -15.05 31.66 14.99
CA LEU A 60 -15.52 32.85 14.30
C LEU A 60 -17.05 33.03 14.44
N VAL A 61 -17.81 31.94 14.27
CA VAL A 61 -19.27 31.94 14.44
C VAL A 61 -19.65 32.32 15.88
N ASN A 62 -18.85 31.89 16.86
CA ASN A 62 -19.08 32.20 18.27
C ASN A 62 -18.92 33.69 18.61
N LEU A 63 -18.27 34.48 17.75
CA LEU A 63 -18.17 35.94 17.88
C LEU A 63 -19.40 36.69 17.31
N MET A 64 -20.23 36.05 16.50
CA MET A 64 -21.40 36.70 15.90
C MET A 64 -22.51 36.96 16.94
N PRO A 65 -23.36 37.98 16.82
CA PRO A 65 -24.43 38.24 17.80
C PRO A 65 -25.69 37.38 17.53
N VAL A 66 -25.54 36.05 17.42
CA VAL A 66 -26.66 35.13 17.09
C VAL A 66 -26.66 33.93 18.04
N ASP A 67 -27.39 34.03 19.16
CA ASP A 67 -27.25 33.05 20.26
C ASP A 67 -27.90 31.67 20.00
N GLU A 68 -28.99 31.60 19.24
CA GLU A 68 -29.58 30.29 18.87
C GLU A 68 -28.81 29.59 17.76
N GLY A 69 -28.36 30.35 16.75
CA GLY A 69 -27.62 29.82 15.60
C GLY A 69 -26.28 29.18 15.99
N LYS A 70 -25.57 29.78 16.95
CA LYS A 70 -24.30 29.24 17.49
C LYS A 70 -24.44 27.82 18.02
N LYS A 71 -25.52 27.53 18.76
CA LYS A 71 -25.73 26.24 19.42
C LYS A 71 -25.84 25.12 18.40
N TRP A 72 -26.75 25.31 17.43
CA TRP A 72 -26.97 24.35 16.36
C TRP A 72 -25.73 24.20 15.48
N PHE A 73 -25.00 25.29 15.23
CA PHE A 73 -23.74 25.26 14.51
C PHE A 73 -22.68 24.43 15.25
N ASP A 74 -22.48 24.69 16.54
CA ASP A 74 -21.52 23.98 17.38
C ASP A 74 -21.85 22.49 17.48
N LEU A 75 -23.14 22.14 17.63
CA LEU A 75 -23.56 20.74 17.63
C LEU A 75 -23.27 20.08 16.28
N THR A 76 -23.70 20.72 15.20
CA THR A 76 -23.59 20.17 13.84
C THR A 76 -22.13 19.94 13.45
N ARG A 77 -21.23 20.91 13.68
CA ARG A 77 -19.82 20.77 13.28
C ARG A 77 -19.10 19.64 14.02
N ASN A 78 -19.41 19.44 15.30
CA ASN A 78 -18.80 18.37 16.10
C ASN A 78 -19.32 17.00 15.65
N ILE A 79 -20.64 16.84 15.48
CA ILE A 79 -21.24 15.61 14.96
C ILE A 79 -20.64 15.26 13.60
N LEU A 80 -20.59 16.24 12.70
CA LEU A 80 -20.13 16.04 11.34
C LEU A 80 -18.64 15.70 11.27
N LEU A 81 -17.78 16.36 12.06
CA LEU A 81 -16.36 16.00 12.12
C LEU A 81 -16.14 14.60 12.71
N PHE A 82 -16.71 14.31 13.89
CA PHE A 82 -16.34 13.11 14.63
C PHE A 82 -17.08 11.84 14.18
N SER A 83 -18.30 11.98 13.64
CA SER A 83 -19.06 10.83 13.14
C SER A 83 -18.81 10.55 11.66
N ILE A 84 -18.46 11.57 10.87
CA ILE A 84 -18.34 11.45 9.40
C ILE A 84 -16.92 11.80 8.95
N GLY A 85 -16.42 12.99 9.31
CA GLY A 85 -15.13 13.50 8.85
C GLY A 85 -13.95 12.59 9.19
N MET A 86 -13.72 12.30 10.47
CA MET A 86 -12.58 11.48 10.92
C MET A 86 -12.62 10.04 10.35
N PRO A 87 -13.76 9.33 10.38
CA PRO A 87 -13.86 8.03 9.70
C PRO A 87 -13.62 8.11 8.19
N SER A 88 -14.02 9.20 7.53
CA SER A 88 -13.76 9.41 6.10
C SER A 88 -12.28 9.60 5.81
N LEU A 89 -11.56 10.35 6.65
CA LEU A 89 -10.11 10.48 6.54
C LEU A 89 -9.41 9.12 6.63
N LEU A 90 -9.78 8.31 7.63
CA LEU A 90 -9.27 6.95 7.79
C LEU A 90 -9.58 6.08 6.57
N CYS A 91 -10.79 6.18 6.03
CA CYS A 91 -11.21 5.47 4.84
C CYS A 91 -10.33 5.82 3.62
N GLY A 92 -10.10 7.11 3.37
CA GLY A 92 -9.23 7.58 2.29
C GLY A 92 -7.80 7.04 2.42
N LEU A 93 -7.24 7.05 3.64
CA LEU A 93 -5.91 6.51 3.93
C LEU A 93 -5.83 5.01 3.69
N LEU A 94 -6.84 4.25 4.13
CA LEU A 94 -6.89 2.79 3.94
C LEU A 94 -6.99 2.39 2.47
N ILE A 95 -7.77 3.14 1.67
CA ILE A 95 -7.85 2.94 0.21
C ILE A 95 -6.49 3.20 -0.44
N GLN A 96 -5.81 4.29 -0.08
CA GLN A 96 -4.49 4.60 -0.62
C GLN A 96 -3.39 3.62 -0.16
N ALA A 97 -3.51 3.09 1.05
CA ALA A 97 -2.66 2.05 1.59
C ALA A 97 -2.96 0.65 1.01
N LYS A 98 -3.98 0.51 0.15
CA LYS A 98 -4.43 -0.77 -0.45
C LYS A 98 -4.75 -1.84 0.60
N VAL A 99 -5.40 -1.45 1.69
CA VAL A 99 -5.78 -2.38 2.75
C VAL A 99 -7.07 -3.11 2.39
N ASP A 100 -7.00 -4.45 2.35
CA ASP A 100 -8.17 -5.30 2.16
C ASP A 100 -9.12 -5.23 3.37
N LYS A 101 -10.43 -5.38 3.13
CA LYS A 101 -11.49 -5.41 4.17
C LYS A 101 -11.63 -4.11 4.97
N LEU A 102 -11.64 -2.97 4.28
CA LEU A 102 -11.89 -1.61 4.77
C LEU A 102 -12.99 -1.50 5.85
N HIS A 103 -14.13 -2.18 5.65
CA HIS A 103 -15.29 -2.12 6.54
C HIS A 103 -14.97 -2.53 8.00
N ARG A 104 -13.98 -3.40 8.22
CA ARG A 104 -13.61 -3.89 9.54
C ARG A 104 -13.00 -2.79 10.42
N PHE A 105 -12.40 -1.77 9.81
CA PHE A 105 -11.77 -0.65 10.51
C PHE A 105 -12.65 0.59 10.54
N VAL A 106 -13.36 0.88 9.45
CA VAL A 106 -14.17 2.10 9.33
C VAL A 106 -15.46 2.04 10.15
N LEU A 107 -16.18 0.91 10.13
CA LEU A 107 -17.47 0.79 10.81
C LEU A 107 -17.37 1.01 12.34
N PRO A 108 -16.40 0.41 13.07
CA PRO A 108 -16.20 0.72 14.48
C PRO A 108 -15.91 2.20 14.73
N CYS A 109 -15.13 2.85 13.87
CA CYS A 109 -14.80 4.27 14.02
C CYS A 109 -16.04 5.16 13.87
N VAL A 110 -16.92 4.87 12.90
CA VAL A 110 -18.20 5.58 12.73
C VAL A 110 -19.10 5.41 13.95
N LEU A 111 -19.27 4.17 14.43
CA LEU A 111 -20.10 3.88 15.61
C LEU A 111 -19.58 4.58 16.86
N LEU A 112 -18.26 4.62 17.03
CA LEU A 112 -17.60 5.28 18.16
C LEU A 112 -17.80 6.81 18.09
N GLY A 113 -17.73 7.40 16.88
CA GLY A 113 -18.02 8.81 16.65
C GLY A 113 -19.48 9.19 16.92
N LEU A 114 -20.43 8.35 16.49
CA LEU A 114 -21.85 8.54 16.79
C LEU A 114 -22.13 8.43 18.30
N SER A 115 -21.51 7.46 18.97
CA SER A 115 -21.64 7.27 20.42
C SER A 115 -21.13 8.50 21.18
N TRP A 116 -19.97 9.04 20.79
CA TRP A 116 -19.43 10.26 21.38
C TRP A 116 -20.32 11.48 21.08
N SER A 117 -20.89 11.57 19.88
CA SER A 117 -21.81 12.65 19.51
C SER A 117 -23.08 12.67 20.38
N ILE A 118 -23.61 11.49 20.72
CA ILE A 118 -24.73 11.35 21.65
C ILE A 118 -24.30 11.81 23.06
N PHE A 119 -23.14 11.34 23.54
CA PHE A 119 -22.59 11.79 24.82
C PHE A 119 -22.43 13.32 24.87
N PHE A 120 -21.89 13.92 23.82
CA PHE A 120 -21.66 15.35 23.72
C PHE A 120 -22.98 16.17 23.72
N ALA A 121 -24.02 15.67 23.06
CA ALA A 121 -25.36 16.28 23.09
C ALA A 121 -26.01 16.23 24.49
N LEU A 122 -25.66 15.23 25.30
CA LEU A 122 -26.20 15.00 26.65
C LEU A 122 -25.36 15.62 27.78
N ALA A 123 -24.14 16.10 27.50
CA ALA A 123 -23.20 16.66 28.47
C ALA A 123 -23.40 18.18 28.72
N PRO A 124 -23.66 18.63 29.97
CA PRO A 124 -23.66 20.05 30.35
C PRO A 124 -22.23 20.64 30.50
N PRO A 125 -22.01 21.98 30.45
CA PRO A 125 -22.93 23.08 30.17
C PRO A 125 -22.83 23.61 28.72
N PHE A 126 -22.12 22.92 27.82
CA PHE A 126 -21.87 23.43 26.45
C PHE A 126 -23.14 23.68 25.63
N TYR A 127 -24.22 22.95 25.90
CA TYR A 127 -25.50 23.09 25.17
C TYR A 127 -26.68 23.56 26.02
N MET A 128 -26.57 23.49 27.35
CA MET A 128 -27.73 23.55 28.25
C MET A 128 -27.97 24.88 28.98
N SER A 129 -27.26 25.97 28.68
CA SER A 129 -27.60 27.23 29.37
C SER A 129 -29.01 27.74 29.04
N HIS A 130 -29.57 27.48 27.84
CA HIS A 130 -30.91 28.01 27.48
C HIS A 130 -31.71 27.20 26.45
N ILE A 131 -31.54 25.87 26.31
CA ILE A 131 -32.51 25.06 25.53
C ILE A 131 -33.70 24.78 26.45
N GLY A 132 -34.69 25.68 26.44
CA GLY A 132 -35.93 25.48 27.16
C GLY A 132 -36.60 24.17 26.75
N ASN A 133 -36.93 23.34 27.74
CA ASN A 133 -37.79 22.16 27.64
C ASN A 133 -37.24 20.88 26.96
N ILE A 134 -35.96 20.53 27.15
CA ILE A 134 -35.63 19.09 27.11
C ILE A 134 -35.98 18.51 28.48
N ARG A 135 -37.03 17.68 28.55
CA ARG A 135 -37.52 17.03 29.79
C ARG A 135 -36.34 16.42 30.56
N ALA A 136 -36.13 16.96 31.76
CA ALA A 136 -35.13 16.52 32.72
C ALA A 136 -35.30 15.02 33.04
N GLY A 137 -34.30 14.22 32.67
CA GLY A 137 -34.26 12.78 32.96
C GLY A 137 -32.98 12.12 32.47
N TYR A 138 -32.41 12.58 31.35
CA TYR A 138 -31.23 11.97 30.72
C TYR A 138 -30.00 12.90 30.63
N VAL A 139 -29.97 13.96 31.43
CA VAL A 139 -28.86 14.91 31.44
C VAL A 139 -27.75 14.38 32.34
N LEU A 140 -26.52 14.31 31.83
CA LEU A 140 -25.34 13.89 32.61
C LEU A 140 -24.86 15.04 33.50
N THR A 141 -25.57 15.30 34.60
CA THR A 141 -25.32 16.46 35.49
C THR A 141 -23.96 16.45 36.20
N SER A 142 -23.27 15.32 36.25
CA SER A 142 -21.95 15.17 36.88
C SER A 142 -20.77 15.41 35.93
N VAL A 143 -21.01 15.64 34.64
CA VAL A 143 -19.94 15.77 33.62
C VAL A 143 -19.42 17.20 33.58
N THR A 144 -18.10 17.35 33.67
CA THR A 144 -17.43 18.65 33.57
C THR A 144 -16.98 18.96 32.14
N LYS A 145 -16.71 20.24 31.87
CA LYS A 145 -16.10 20.69 30.61
C LYS A 145 -14.80 19.95 30.29
N THR A 146 -14.00 19.64 31.30
CA THR A 146 -12.72 18.95 31.16
C THR A 146 -12.91 17.51 30.71
N ASP A 147 -13.94 16.83 31.21
CA ASP A 147 -14.29 15.46 30.82
C ASP A 147 -14.68 15.38 29.34
N VAL A 148 -15.38 16.40 28.84
CA VAL A 148 -15.70 16.52 27.41
C VAL A 148 -14.42 16.63 26.58
N TYR A 149 -13.45 17.45 26.98
CA TYR A 149 -12.17 17.56 26.25
C TYR A 149 -11.33 16.28 26.32
N TYR A 150 -11.27 15.60 27.47
CA TYR A 150 -10.55 14.33 27.57
C TYR A 150 -11.20 13.23 26.72
N SER A 151 -12.53 13.17 26.71
CA SER A 151 -13.25 12.23 25.84
C SER A 151 -13.02 12.52 24.35
N GLN A 152 -12.90 13.79 23.98
CA GLN A 152 -12.56 14.20 22.61
C GLN A 152 -11.15 13.74 22.22
N ILE A 153 -10.16 13.89 23.10
CA ILE A 153 -8.79 13.40 22.86
C ILE A 153 -8.79 11.87 22.69
N ALA A 154 -9.48 11.15 23.59
CA ALA A 154 -9.60 9.71 23.54
C ALA A 154 -10.26 9.22 22.22
N LEU A 155 -11.29 9.93 21.77
CA LEU A 155 -11.97 9.68 20.50
C LEU A 155 -11.04 9.84 19.31
N ILE A 156 -10.30 10.96 19.23
CA ILE A 156 -9.35 11.21 18.14
C ILE A 156 -8.23 10.16 18.17
N ALA A 157 -7.75 9.78 19.36
CA ALA A 157 -6.75 8.73 19.50
C ALA A 157 -7.26 7.38 18.96
N ALA A 158 -8.49 7.00 19.29
CA ALA A 158 -9.10 5.76 18.82
C ALA A 158 -9.37 5.76 17.31
N GLN A 159 -9.87 6.87 16.75
CA GLN A 159 -10.26 6.95 15.33
C GLN A 159 -9.09 7.22 14.39
N LEU A 160 -8.05 7.92 14.83
CA LEU A 160 -6.94 8.34 13.96
C LEU A 160 -5.58 7.83 14.41
N LEU A 161 -5.17 8.05 15.66
CA LEU A 161 -3.82 7.70 16.12
C LEU A 161 -3.55 6.19 15.98
N LEU A 162 -4.39 5.36 16.60
CA LEU A 162 -4.19 3.91 16.60
C LEU A 162 -4.20 3.32 15.18
N PRO A 163 -5.19 3.61 14.32
CA PRO A 163 -5.18 3.11 12.94
C PRO A 163 -3.99 3.62 12.13
N CYS A 164 -3.57 4.87 12.30
CA CYS A 164 -2.42 5.43 11.59
C CYS A 164 -1.09 4.77 11.99
N LEU A 165 -0.90 4.48 13.29
CA LEU A 165 0.27 3.73 13.76
C LEU A 165 0.29 2.30 13.19
N LEU A 166 -0.87 1.64 13.12
CA LEU A 166 -1.00 0.33 12.49
C LEU A 166 -0.68 0.38 10.99
N LEU A 167 -1.06 1.46 10.29
CA LEU A 167 -0.74 1.64 8.86
C LEU A 167 0.75 1.89 8.62
N LEU A 168 1.43 2.61 9.51
CA LEU A 168 2.88 2.81 9.42
C LEU A 168 3.69 1.51 9.64
N ALA A 169 3.12 0.54 10.34
CA ALA A 169 3.73 -0.79 10.47
C ALA A 169 3.67 -1.60 9.16
N GLN A 170 2.94 -1.14 8.14
CA GLN A 170 2.83 -1.78 6.83
C GLN A 170 3.73 -1.11 5.78
N THR A 171 4.12 -1.86 4.76
CA THR A 171 4.86 -1.34 3.62
C THR A 171 3.93 -0.54 2.70
N ILE A 172 3.89 0.78 2.88
CA ILE A 172 3.07 1.71 2.11
C ILE A 172 3.93 2.71 1.31
N LYS A 173 3.35 3.29 0.26
CA LYS A 173 4.05 4.26 -0.59
C LYS A 173 4.47 5.51 0.20
N LYS A 174 5.62 6.10 -0.13
CA LYS A 174 6.19 7.26 0.56
C LYS A 174 5.25 8.48 0.65
N HIS A 175 4.44 8.76 -0.38
CA HIS A 175 3.45 9.85 -0.32
C HIS A 175 2.32 9.57 0.68
N VAL A 176 1.91 8.30 0.85
CA VAL A 176 0.89 7.91 1.85
C VAL A 176 1.46 8.05 3.25
N GLN A 177 2.75 7.71 3.45
CA GLN A 177 3.44 7.94 4.72
C GLN A 177 3.43 9.43 5.12
N LEU A 178 3.68 10.34 4.18
CA LEU A 178 3.60 11.79 4.41
C LEU A 178 2.21 12.25 4.85
N LEU A 179 1.14 11.71 4.25
CA LEU A 179 -0.23 11.99 4.69
C LEU A 179 -0.48 11.50 6.12
N ILE A 180 -0.02 10.29 6.44
CA ILE A 180 -0.13 9.70 7.79
C ILE A 180 0.68 10.50 8.82
N TYR A 181 1.91 10.91 8.49
CA TYR A 181 2.70 11.79 9.37
C TYR A 181 1.98 13.11 9.62
N GLY A 182 1.30 13.68 8.62
CA GLY A 182 0.43 14.83 8.80
C GLY A 182 -0.69 14.57 9.83
N VAL A 183 -1.36 13.41 9.76
CA VAL A 183 -2.39 13.03 10.75
C VAL A 183 -1.81 12.92 12.17
N LEU A 184 -0.63 12.32 12.30
CA LEU A 184 0.03 12.17 13.61
C LEU A 184 0.44 13.51 14.20
N ILE A 185 0.97 14.42 13.36
CA ILE A 185 1.30 15.79 13.77
C ILE A 185 0.04 16.54 14.21
N LEU A 186 -1.04 16.44 13.44
CA LEU A 186 -2.33 17.04 13.78
C LEU A 186 -2.82 16.56 15.14
N PHE A 187 -2.77 15.24 15.39
CA PHE A 187 -3.12 14.65 16.68
C PHE A 187 -2.27 15.21 17.82
N CYS A 188 -0.95 15.25 17.66
CA CYS A 188 -0.03 15.77 18.69
C CYS A 188 -0.30 17.25 19.00
N CYS A 189 -0.46 18.09 17.98
CA CYS A 189 -0.73 19.51 18.15
C CYS A 189 -2.10 19.78 18.79
N MET A 190 -3.14 19.03 18.39
CA MET A 190 -4.47 19.16 18.98
C MET A 190 -4.48 18.71 20.44
N THR A 191 -3.82 17.59 20.75
CA THR A 191 -3.72 17.07 22.12
C THR A 191 -2.95 18.04 23.02
N TYR A 192 -1.79 18.51 22.58
CA TYR A 192 -1.00 19.49 23.33
C TYR A 192 -1.78 20.79 23.55
N GLY A 193 -2.42 21.31 22.50
CA GLY A 193 -3.20 22.54 22.58
C GLY A 193 -4.41 22.44 23.50
N LEU A 194 -5.05 21.28 23.58
CA LEU A 194 -6.17 21.03 24.50
C LEU A 194 -5.69 20.86 25.95
N VAL A 195 -4.63 20.08 26.19
CA VAL A 195 -4.12 19.78 27.54
C VAL A 195 -3.52 21.01 28.22
N PHE A 196 -2.78 21.84 27.48
CA PHE A 196 -2.11 23.03 28.02
C PHE A 196 -2.84 24.33 27.71
N GLU A 197 -4.07 24.25 27.18
CA GLU A 197 -4.88 25.40 26.71
C GLU A 197 -4.14 26.33 25.73
N ASN A 198 -3.17 25.80 24.98
CA ASN A 198 -2.38 26.54 24.01
C ASN A 198 -3.03 26.47 22.61
N TRP A 199 -3.99 27.37 22.40
CA TRP A 199 -4.75 27.49 21.16
C TRP A 199 -3.88 27.84 19.95
N SER A 200 -2.75 28.51 20.14
CA SER A 200 -1.81 28.81 19.06
C SER A 200 -1.19 27.53 18.49
N VAL A 201 -0.80 26.59 19.34
CA VAL A 201 -0.28 25.28 18.90
C VAL A 201 -1.39 24.44 18.28
N TYR A 202 -2.59 24.48 18.85
CA TYR A 202 -3.75 23.76 18.32
C TYR A 202 -4.05 24.16 16.87
N TYR A 203 -4.33 25.45 16.63
CA TYR A 203 -4.73 25.93 15.30
C TYR A 203 -3.53 26.09 14.36
N GLY A 204 -2.38 26.53 14.85
CA GLY A 204 -1.15 26.64 14.07
C GLY A 204 -0.64 25.27 13.58
N GLY A 205 -0.66 24.25 14.43
CA GLY A 205 -0.32 22.88 14.05
C GLY A 205 -1.29 22.29 13.02
N SER A 206 -2.58 22.65 13.10
CA SER A 206 -3.56 22.24 12.09
C SER A 206 -3.27 22.85 10.71
N ALA A 207 -2.85 24.12 10.64
CA ALA A 207 -2.43 24.77 9.41
C ALA A 207 -1.16 24.13 8.83
N PHE A 208 -0.18 23.82 9.68
CA PHE A 208 1.05 23.14 9.26
C PHE A 208 0.76 21.75 8.65
N THR A 209 -0.20 21.02 9.22
CA THR A 209 -0.65 19.73 8.67
C THR A 209 -1.20 19.88 7.24
N ALA A 210 -2.00 20.91 6.99
CA ALA A 210 -2.55 21.17 5.66
C ALA A 210 -1.44 21.41 4.62
N ILE A 211 -0.37 22.10 5.01
CA ILE A 211 0.82 22.32 4.16
C ILE A 211 1.52 21.00 3.84
N ILE A 212 1.70 20.12 4.83
CA ILE A 212 2.29 18.78 4.62
C ILE A 212 1.47 17.99 3.60
N TRP A 213 0.14 18.00 3.72
CA TRP A 213 -0.73 17.29 2.78
C TRP A 213 -0.69 17.88 1.38
N MET A 214 -0.64 19.21 1.25
CA MET A 214 -0.45 19.87 -0.03
C MET A 214 0.87 19.43 -0.69
N LEU A 215 1.96 19.40 0.08
CA LEU A 215 3.27 18.93 -0.39
C LEU A 215 3.26 17.45 -0.78
N ALA A 216 2.56 16.59 -0.01
CA ALA A 216 2.45 15.16 -0.29
C ALA A 216 1.77 14.92 -1.65
N VAL A 217 0.66 15.60 -1.91
CA VAL A 217 -0.06 15.48 -3.18
C VAL A 217 0.69 16.14 -4.33
N TYR A 218 1.30 17.31 -4.11
CA TYR A 218 2.16 17.95 -5.11
C TYR A 218 3.30 17.04 -5.55
N ASN A 219 3.98 16.41 -4.61
CA ASN A 219 5.07 15.47 -4.91
C ASN A 219 4.59 14.27 -5.72
N ASP A 220 3.40 13.73 -5.42
CA ASP A 220 2.83 12.60 -6.17
C ASP A 220 2.45 13.00 -7.61
N VAL A 221 1.86 14.19 -7.78
CA VAL A 221 1.55 14.75 -9.10
C VAL A 221 2.81 15.01 -9.90
N GLN A 222 3.85 15.60 -9.29
CA GLN A 222 5.12 15.84 -9.95
C GLN A 222 5.83 14.54 -10.34
N LEU A 223 5.82 13.52 -9.47
CA LEU A 223 6.38 12.21 -9.79
C LEU A 223 5.67 11.59 -11.00
N THR A 224 4.33 11.67 -11.03
CA THR A 224 3.51 11.16 -12.13
C THR A 224 3.78 11.92 -13.42
N ASN A 225 3.84 13.26 -13.38
CA ASN A 225 4.16 14.09 -14.54
C ASN A 225 5.59 13.86 -15.04
N ARG A 226 6.56 13.64 -14.14
CA ARG A 226 7.93 13.26 -14.51
C ARG A 226 7.95 11.91 -15.22
N LYS A 227 7.20 10.91 -14.74
CA LYS A 227 7.07 9.62 -15.41
C LYS A 227 6.43 9.75 -16.80
N ILE A 228 5.36 10.53 -16.93
CA ILE A 228 4.71 10.81 -18.23
C ILE A 228 5.66 11.55 -19.17
N LYS A 229 6.37 12.57 -18.68
CA LYS A 229 7.35 13.34 -19.46
C LYS A 229 8.55 12.49 -19.86
N GLN A 230 9.04 11.63 -18.98
CA GLN A 230 10.10 10.66 -19.29
C GLN A 230 9.62 9.67 -20.34
N HIS A 231 8.41 9.11 -20.20
CA HIS A 231 7.81 8.24 -21.20
C HIS A 231 7.69 8.93 -22.58
N TYR A 232 7.22 10.18 -22.60
CA TYR A 232 7.11 10.99 -23.82
C TYR A 232 8.48 11.32 -24.44
N LEU A 233 9.43 11.81 -23.65
CA LEU A 233 10.79 12.11 -24.12
C LEU A 233 11.51 10.86 -24.61
N HIS A 234 11.26 9.72 -23.97
CA HIS A 234 11.84 8.44 -24.35
C HIS A 234 11.27 7.94 -25.67
N GLN A 235 9.94 7.97 -25.84
CA GLN A 235 9.28 7.70 -27.12
C GLN A 235 9.80 8.63 -28.24
N ASN A 236 10.00 9.91 -27.96
CA ASN A 236 10.51 10.88 -28.94
C ASN A 236 12.01 10.68 -29.28
N SER A 237 12.83 10.31 -28.30
CA SER A 237 14.25 9.96 -28.54
C SER A 237 14.41 8.67 -29.33
N MET A 238 13.44 7.76 -29.23
CA MET A 238 13.40 6.49 -29.95
C MET A 238 12.80 6.60 -31.34
N ALA A 239 11.82 7.47 -31.51
CA ALA A 239 11.44 8.00 -32.81
C ALA A 239 12.65 8.58 -33.56
N LEU A 240 13.52 9.35 -32.88
CA LEU A 240 14.75 9.84 -33.50
C LEU A 240 15.75 8.72 -33.81
N ALA A 241 15.94 7.76 -32.90
CA ALA A 241 16.91 6.66 -33.06
C ALA A 241 16.49 5.62 -34.11
N GLN A 242 15.18 5.40 -34.32
CA GLN A 242 14.66 4.51 -35.37
C GLN A 242 14.78 5.12 -36.77
N TYR A 243 14.94 6.45 -36.89
CA TYR A 243 14.84 7.19 -38.16
C TYR A 243 16.16 7.81 -38.64
N THR A 244 17.30 7.41 -38.06
CA THR A 244 18.62 7.64 -38.68
C THR A 244 18.91 6.65 -39.84
N ALA A 245 17.90 5.94 -40.34
CA ALA A 245 17.97 5.12 -41.55
C ALA A 245 17.63 5.94 -42.82
N PRO A 246 18.19 5.61 -43.99
CA PRO A 246 18.48 6.57 -45.08
C PRO A 246 17.30 6.87 -46.04
N HIS A 247 16.04 6.76 -45.62
CA HIS A 247 14.88 7.05 -46.48
C HIS A 247 14.07 8.26 -45.98
N PRO A 248 13.60 9.16 -46.88
CA PRO A 248 12.85 10.35 -46.51
C PRO A 248 11.38 9.99 -46.29
N THR A 249 11.03 9.37 -45.17
CA THR A 249 9.64 9.19 -44.76
C THR A 249 9.28 10.19 -43.67
N ASN A 250 8.27 11.04 -43.93
CA ASN A 250 7.84 12.07 -42.99
C ASN A 250 7.10 11.42 -41.81
N PHE A 251 7.64 11.59 -40.61
CA PHE A 251 7.15 10.96 -39.38
C PHE A 251 5.69 11.31 -39.05
N ILE A 252 5.25 12.51 -39.46
CA ILE A 252 3.88 13.03 -39.29
C ILE A 252 2.85 12.14 -40.00
N ASP A 253 3.22 11.47 -41.09
CA ASP A 253 2.30 10.65 -41.88
C ASP A 253 1.86 9.38 -41.13
N TYR A 254 2.64 8.94 -40.14
CA TYR A 254 2.33 7.77 -39.32
C TYR A 254 1.61 8.12 -38.01
N TYR A 255 1.62 9.40 -37.60
CA TYR A 255 1.09 9.88 -36.33
C TYR A 255 0.04 10.95 -36.57
N PRO A 256 -1.26 10.59 -36.54
CA PRO A 256 -2.32 11.57 -36.76
C PRO A 256 -2.27 12.68 -35.70
N ASN A 257 -2.63 13.89 -36.11
CA ASN A 257 -2.67 15.09 -35.25
C ASN A 257 -3.65 15.00 -34.06
N GLN A 258 -4.45 13.93 -34.00
CA GLN A 258 -5.38 13.58 -32.93
C GLN A 258 -5.15 12.14 -32.49
N ILE A 259 -5.43 11.82 -31.23
CA ILE A 259 -5.36 10.44 -30.70
C ILE A 259 -6.23 9.58 -31.61
N ASN A 260 -5.60 8.61 -32.28
CA ASN A 260 -6.33 7.66 -33.09
C ASN A 260 -6.99 6.63 -32.17
N GLU A 261 -8.30 6.78 -31.93
CA GLU A 261 -9.08 5.87 -31.09
C GLU A 261 -9.08 4.43 -31.62
N ASP A 262 -8.80 4.23 -32.92
CA ASP A 262 -8.73 2.91 -33.55
C ASP A 262 -7.41 2.17 -33.26
N TYR A 263 -6.41 2.85 -32.67
CA TYR A 263 -5.16 2.17 -32.29
C TYR A 263 -5.43 1.22 -31.11
N PRO A 264 -4.92 -0.03 -31.13
CA PRO A 264 -5.22 -1.06 -30.14
C PRO A 264 -4.46 -0.85 -28.82
N PHE A 265 -4.72 0.27 -28.15
CA PHE A 265 -4.10 0.62 -26.87
C PHE A 265 -4.35 -0.44 -25.81
N LYS A 266 -5.57 -0.99 -25.76
CA LYS A 266 -5.97 -1.97 -24.75
C LYS A 266 -5.17 -3.27 -24.90
N GLU A 267 -5.05 -3.77 -26.11
CA GLU A 267 -4.31 -5.00 -26.43
C GLU A 267 -2.81 -4.79 -26.22
N ARG A 268 -2.29 -3.59 -26.56
CA ARG A 268 -0.90 -3.21 -26.30
C ARG A 268 -0.59 -3.26 -24.81
N GLU A 269 -1.35 -2.54 -24.00
CA GLU A 269 -1.12 -2.49 -22.55
C GLU A 269 -1.24 -3.88 -21.93
N ALA A 270 -2.16 -4.71 -22.42
CA ALA A 270 -2.30 -6.09 -21.95
C ALA A 270 -1.08 -6.98 -22.27
N LEU A 271 -0.42 -6.78 -23.41
CA LEU A 271 0.82 -7.49 -23.73
C LEU A 271 1.99 -6.97 -22.86
N LEU A 272 2.14 -5.65 -22.74
CA LEU A 272 3.20 -5.04 -21.94
C LEU A 272 3.11 -5.49 -20.46
N ASP A 273 1.91 -5.52 -19.89
CA ASP A 273 1.66 -6.01 -18.54
C ASP A 273 1.97 -7.51 -18.40
N ALA A 274 1.60 -8.33 -19.39
CA ALA A 274 1.90 -9.76 -19.36
C ALA A 274 3.42 -10.03 -19.40
N VAL A 275 4.17 -9.30 -20.23
CA VAL A 275 5.63 -9.40 -20.31
C VAL A 275 6.27 -8.88 -19.03
N ALA A 276 5.84 -7.72 -18.52
CA ALA A 276 6.39 -7.11 -17.32
C ALA A 276 6.22 -7.98 -16.06
N ASN A 277 5.12 -8.73 -15.95
CA ASN A 277 4.86 -9.62 -14.83
C ASN A 277 5.34 -11.07 -15.07
N GLY A 278 6.00 -11.36 -16.20
CA GLY A 278 6.51 -12.70 -16.51
C GLY A 278 5.40 -13.76 -16.72
N HIS A 279 4.19 -13.36 -17.14
CA HIS A 279 3.06 -14.28 -17.31
C HIS A 279 3.14 -15.05 -18.64
N ILE A 280 4.11 -15.95 -18.80
CA ILE A 280 4.38 -16.66 -20.07
C ILE A 280 3.13 -17.34 -20.64
N GLY A 281 2.33 -17.98 -19.79
CA GLY A 281 1.15 -18.77 -20.21
C GLY A 281 0.08 -18.00 -20.98
N ILE A 282 0.07 -16.66 -20.92
CA ILE A 282 -0.89 -15.81 -21.64
C ILE A 282 -0.27 -15.00 -22.78
N ILE A 283 1.06 -15.00 -22.94
CA ILE A 283 1.76 -14.16 -23.93
C ILE A 283 1.26 -14.43 -25.35
N ASN A 284 1.16 -15.70 -25.74
CA ASN A 284 0.70 -16.06 -27.07
C ASN A 284 -0.70 -15.52 -27.39
N ASP A 285 -1.65 -15.62 -26.46
CA ASP A 285 -2.99 -15.05 -26.62
C ASP A 285 -2.95 -13.52 -26.79
N LYS A 286 -2.13 -12.83 -25.98
CA LYS A 286 -2.00 -11.37 -26.05
C LYS A 286 -1.37 -10.90 -27.35
N VAL A 287 -0.29 -11.55 -27.80
CA VAL A 287 0.38 -11.23 -29.06
C VAL A 287 -0.60 -11.42 -30.22
N ASN A 288 -1.30 -12.55 -30.31
CA ASN A 288 -2.25 -12.82 -31.40
C ASN A 288 -3.39 -11.80 -31.46
N LYS A 289 -3.93 -11.38 -30.31
CA LYS A 289 -4.96 -10.33 -30.26
C LYS A 289 -4.43 -8.98 -30.71
N LEU A 290 -3.24 -8.61 -30.24
CA LEU A 290 -2.61 -7.34 -30.59
C LEU A 290 -2.24 -7.27 -32.07
N THR A 291 -1.62 -8.32 -32.62
CA THR A 291 -1.21 -8.33 -34.03
C THR A 291 -2.40 -8.32 -34.98
N ALA A 292 -3.50 -9.01 -34.64
CA ALA A 292 -4.75 -8.93 -35.39
C ALA A 292 -5.35 -7.51 -35.37
N ALA A 293 -5.38 -6.86 -34.21
CA ALA A 293 -5.89 -5.50 -34.08
C ALA A 293 -4.98 -4.47 -34.79
N LEU A 294 -3.66 -4.65 -34.73
CA LEU A 294 -2.69 -3.84 -35.45
C LEU A 294 -2.76 -4.02 -36.97
N ALA A 295 -3.05 -5.24 -37.45
CA ALA A 295 -3.25 -5.48 -38.88
C ALA A 295 -4.47 -4.73 -39.41
N ASN A 296 -5.58 -4.74 -38.65
CA ASN A 296 -6.77 -3.94 -38.96
C ASN A 296 -6.46 -2.45 -38.95
N PHE A 297 -5.78 -1.96 -37.91
CA PHE A 297 -5.36 -0.56 -37.79
C PHE A 297 -4.46 -0.12 -38.95
N ALA A 298 -3.51 -0.97 -39.34
CA ALA A 298 -2.58 -0.70 -40.43
C ALA A 298 -3.26 -0.77 -41.81
N GLN A 299 -4.53 -1.20 -41.91
CA GLN A 299 -5.26 -1.34 -43.18
C GLN A 299 -4.48 -2.12 -44.24
N ASN A 300 -3.79 -3.20 -43.83
CA ASN A 300 -2.88 -3.99 -44.67
C ASN A 300 -1.66 -3.23 -45.23
N ASN A 301 -1.28 -2.09 -44.65
CA ASN A 301 -0.01 -1.41 -44.92
C ASN A 301 1.12 -2.02 -44.07
N LEU A 302 1.99 -2.81 -44.71
CA LEU A 302 3.06 -3.53 -44.03
C LEU A 302 4.07 -2.59 -43.35
N ASP A 303 4.38 -1.44 -43.95
CA ASP A 303 5.33 -0.48 -43.37
C ASP A 303 4.79 0.13 -42.08
N THR A 304 3.49 0.43 -42.05
CA THR A 304 2.81 0.89 -40.83
C THR A 304 2.87 -0.16 -39.73
N PHE A 305 2.66 -1.44 -40.08
CA PHE A 305 2.76 -2.54 -39.12
C PHE A 305 4.17 -2.76 -38.60
N LYS A 306 5.19 -2.66 -39.47
CA LYS A 306 6.61 -2.72 -39.08
C LYS A 306 6.94 -1.64 -38.07
N VAL A 307 6.56 -0.39 -38.35
CA VAL A 307 6.77 0.76 -37.44
C VAL A 307 6.11 0.49 -36.09
N ARG A 308 4.82 0.12 -36.08
CA ARG A 308 4.10 -0.15 -34.82
C ARG A 308 4.65 -1.34 -34.04
N THR A 309 5.11 -2.39 -34.71
CA THR A 309 5.74 -3.53 -34.04
C THR A 309 7.09 -3.16 -33.44
N LYS A 310 7.91 -2.36 -34.15
CA LYS A 310 9.20 -1.87 -33.63
C LYS A 310 9.03 -0.99 -32.39
N GLU A 311 7.98 -0.16 -32.35
CA GLU A 311 7.60 0.60 -31.15
C GLU A 311 7.29 -0.31 -29.96
N LEU A 312 6.54 -1.40 -30.19
CA LEU A 312 6.18 -2.37 -29.14
C LEU A 312 7.38 -3.14 -28.62
N LEU A 313 8.23 -3.66 -29.52
CA LEU A 313 9.49 -4.30 -29.14
C LEU A 313 10.28 -3.38 -28.22
N PHE A 314 10.44 -2.14 -28.62
CA PHE A 314 11.16 -1.17 -27.82
C PHE A 314 10.56 -1.00 -26.41
N MET A 315 9.25 -0.82 -26.27
CA MET A 315 8.62 -0.67 -24.96
C MET A 315 8.84 -1.89 -24.04
N MET A 316 8.80 -3.11 -24.60
CA MET A 316 9.07 -4.34 -23.84
C MET A 316 10.54 -4.43 -23.40
N PHE A 317 11.47 -4.11 -24.31
CA PHE A 317 12.90 -4.13 -24.04
C PHE A 317 13.33 -3.05 -23.05
N ASP A 318 12.79 -1.83 -23.15
CA ASP A 318 13.09 -0.75 -22.20
C ASP A 318 12.64 -1.10 -20.79
N ALA A 319 11.43 -1.64 -20.65
CA ALA A 319 10.95 -2.15 -19.36
C ALA A 319 11.89 -3.22 -18.80
N ALA A 320 12.36 -4.16 -19.63
CA ALA A 320 13.32 -5.19 -19.22
C ALA A 320 14.71 -4.62 -18.87
N ILE A 321 15.21 -3.63 -19.62
CA ILE A 321 16.51 -2.99 -19.34
C ILE A 321 16.48 -2.25 -18.01
N PHE A 322 15.39 -1.53 -17.73
CA PHE A 322 15.20 -0.80 -16.48
C PHE A 322 15.20 -1.74 -15.27
N ASP A 323 14.57 -2.91 -15.38
CA ASP A 323 14.41 -3.85 -14.27
C ASP A 323 15.60 -4.82 -14.10
N CYS A 324 16.21 -5.32 -15.18
CA CYS A 324 17.20 -6.41 -15.13
C CYS A 324 18.68 -5.92 -15.16
N GLY A 325 18.96 -4.63 -15.38
CA GLY A 325 20.31 -4.05 -15.33
C GLY A 325 21.31 -4.49 -16.42
N HIS A 326 21.02 -5.54 -17.21
CA HIS A 326 21.86 -6.05 -18.30
C HIS A 326 21.69 -5.31 -19.64
N SER A 327 21.84 -3.98 -19.60
CA SER A 327 21.50 -3.08 -20.71
C SER A 327 22.18 -3.42 -22.05
N GLN A 328 23.47 -3.76 -22.06
CA GLN A 328 24.22 -3.92 -23.31
C GLN A 328 23.78 -5.12 -24.15
N SER A 329 23.44 -6.24 -23.52
CA SER A 329 23.00 -7.45 -24.23
C SER A 329 21.59 -7.30 -24.82
N LEU A 330 20.68 -6.71 -24.03
CA LEU A 330 19.30 -6.44 -24.43
C LEU A 330 19.23 -5.38 -25.53
N ILE A 331 20.04 -4.32 -25.45
CA ILE A 331 20.15 -3.32 -26.52
C ILE A 331 20.60 -3.98 -27.83
N LYS A 332 21.58 -4.88 -27.78
CA LYS A 332 22.05 -5.59 -28.97
C LYS A 332 20.97 -6.50 -29.56
N ARG A 333 20.20 -7.21 -28.74
CA ARG A 333 19.07 -8.03 -29.24
C ARG A 333 17.96 -7.17 -29.83
N LEU A 334 17.60 -6.06 -29.17
CA LEU A 334 16.62 -5.11 -29.70
C LEU A 334 17.01 -4.57 -31.09
N GLN A 335 18.29 -4.21 -31.26
CA GLN A 335 18.82 -3.77 -32.57
C GLN A 335 18.68 -4.86 -33.64
N GLN A 336 18.96 -6.12 -33.29
CA GLN A 336 18.81 -7.26 -34.21
C GLN A 336 17.35 -7.50 -34.58
N ALA A 337 16.46 -7.56 -33.60
CA ALA A 337 15.02 -7.75 -33.83
C ALA A 337 14.42 -6.62 -34.68
N GLY A 338 14.86 -5.38 -34.46
CA GLY A 338 14.47 -4.25 -35.32
C GLY A 338 14.89 -4.41 -36.78
N ALA A 339 16.12 -4.89 -37.03
CA ALA A 339 16.61 -5.16 -38.38
C ALA A 339 15.94 -6.38 -39.04
N GLU A 340 15.54 -7.38 -38.24
CA GLU A 340 14.74 -8.52 -38.70
C GLU A 340 13.35 -8.05 -39.17
N ILE A 341 12.68 -7.16 -38.40
CA ILE A 341 11.40 -6.57 -38.80
C ILE A 341 11.52 -5.75 -40.09
N ASP A 342 12.59 -4.97 -40.25
CA ASP A 342 12.79 -4.15 -41.46
C ASP A 342 12.88 -5.03 -42.73
N LYS A 343 13.52 -6.20 -42.62
CA LYS A 343 13.66 -7.18 -43.71
C LYS A 343 12.44 -8.06 -43.96
N ALA A 344 11.58 -8.21 -42.95
CA ALA A 344 10.42 -9.10 -43.04
C ALA A 344 9.47 -8.69 -44.19
N THR A 345 8.92 -9.68 -44.89
CA THR A 345 8.04 -9.44 -46.06
C THR A 345 6.57 -9.70 -45.76
N GLY A 346 6.24 -10.19 -44.56
CA GLY A 346 4.87 -10.53 -44.20
C GLY A 346 4.53 -10.39 -42.72
N TRP A 347 3.23 -10.25 -42.46
CA TRP A 347 2.63 -10.06 -41.13
C TRP A 347 2.91 -11.22 -40.18
N ALA A 348 2.87 -12.44 -40.70
CA ALA A 348 3.08 -13.65 -39.91
C ALA A 348 4.51 -13.72 -39.36
N GLU A 349 5.50 -13.35 -40.18
CA GLU A 349 6.91 -13.31 -39.78
C GLU A 349 7.13 -12.28 -38.67
N ILE A 350 6.60 -11.06 -38.85
CA ILE A 350 6.70 -9.99 -37.84
C ILE A 350 5.97 -10.36 -36.55
N SER A 351 4.80 -11.01 -36.65
CA SER A 351 4.03 -11.45 -35.48
C SER A 351 4.75 -12.55 -34.71
N GLN A 352 5.40 -13.47 -35.41
CA GLN A 352 6.21 -14.52 -34.80
C GLN A 352 7.43 -13.92 -34.08
N LEU A 353 8.14 -12.97 -34.71
CA LEU A 353 9.24 -12.26 -34.06
C LEU A 353 8.78 -11.53 -32.79
N LEU A 354 7.62 -10.87 -32.82
CA LEU A 354 7.07 -10.22 -31.64
C LEU A 354 6.76 -11.22 -30.52
N LEU A 355 6.22 -12.40 -30.86
CA LEU A 355 5.95 -13.48 -29.92
C LEU A 355 7.23 -14.02 -29.28
N ASP A 356 8.25 -14.26 -30.09
CA ASP A 356 9.53 -14.81 -29.64
C ASP A 356 10.22 -13.84 -28.65
N GLU A 357 10.26 -12.56 -28.98
CA GLU A 357 10.82 -11.53 -28.09
C GLU A 357 10.01 -11.34 -26.81
N ALA A 358 8.68 -11.27 -26.90
CA ALA A 358 7.83 -11.15 -25.73
C ALA A 358 7.99 -12.34 -24.77
N THR A 359 8.11 -13.55 -25.32
CA THR A 359 8.31 -14.79 -24.55
C THR A 359 9.69 -14.82 -23.91
N MET A 360 10.74 -14.46 -24.65
CA MET A 360 12.11 -14.37 -24.14
C MET A 360 12.17 -13.41 -22.94
N LEU A 361 11.62 -12.20 -23.08
CA LEU A 361 11.61 -11.21 -22.01
C LEU A 361 10.77 -11.64 -20.80
N ALA A 362 9.60 -12.23 -21.03
CA ALA A 362 8.77 -12.76 -19.94
C ALA A 362 9.48 -13.90 -19.18
N SER A 363 10.19 -14.77 -19.89
CA SER A 363 10.93 -15.89 -19.30
C SER A 363 12.14 -15.45 -18.48
N ALA A 364 12.84 -14.38 -18.89
CA ALA A 364 13.91 -13.80 -18.10
C ALA A 364 13.38 -13.30 -16.74
N ARG A 365 12.17 -12.72 -16.72
CA ARG A 365 11.52 -12.23 -15.49
C ARG A 365 10.97 -13.32 -14.59
N GLU A 366 10.36 -14.37 -15.15
CA GLU A 366 9.88 -15.52 -14.36
C GLU A 366 11.06 -16.17 -13.61
N ASN A 367 12.21 -16.33 -14.28
CA ASN A 367 13.44 -16.87 -13.69
C ASN A 367 14.10 -15.93 -12.65
N GLU A 368 14.01 -14.61 -12.81
CA GLU A 368 14.50 -13.63 -11.81
C GLU A 368 13.61 -13.57 -10.57
N HIS A 369 12.28 -13.63 -10.75
CA HIS A 369 11.31 -13.67 -9.64
C HIS A 369 11.44 -14.93 -8.79
N GLU A 370 11.86 -16.07 -9.36
CA GLU A 370 12.01 -17.32 -8.64
C GLU A 370 13.40 -17.54 -7.98
N SER A 371 14.47 -16.84 -8.39
CA SER A 371 15.83 -17.32 -8.09
C SER A 371 16.67 -16.55 -7.06
N SER A 372 16.50 -15.24 -6.79
CA SER A 372 17.42 -14.55 -5.85
C SER A 372 16.83 -14.31 -4.45
N ALA A 373 15.67 -13.67 -4.36
CA ALA A 373 15.04 -13.33 -3.08
C ALA A 373 14.41 -14.55 -2.40
N ASP A 374 13.75 -15.42 -3.17
CA ASP A 374 13.06 -16.59 -2.63
C ASP A 374 14.05 -17.68 -2.17
N LYS A 375 15.17 -17.88 -2.87
CA LYS A 375 16.25 -18.76 -2.39
C LYS A 375 16.92 -18.23 -1.14
N GLN A 376 17.21 -16.93 -1.08
CA GLN A 376 17.74 -16.30 0.13
C GLN A 376 16.76 -16.39 1.31
N LEU A 377 15.47 -16.23 1.05
CA LEU A 377 14.42 -16.39 2.04
C LEU A 377 14.38 -17.83 2.57
N VAL A 378 14.47 -18.83 1.70
CA VAL A 378 14.48 -20.24 2.11
C VAL A 378 15.72 -20.60 2.90
N GLU A 379 16.91 -20.13 2.50
CA GLU A 379 18.14 -20.35 3.26
C GLU A 379 18.12 -19.64 4.62
N SER A 380 17.53 -18.44 4.71
CA SER A 380 17.29 -17.75 5.98
C SER A 380 16.37 -18.57 6.90
N ILE A 381 15.25 -19.08 6.37
CA ILE A 381 14.31 -19.94 7.11
C ILE A 381 14.99 -21.23 7.61
N LYS A 382 15.75 -21.91 6.74
CA LYS A 382 16.49 -23.13 7.13
C LYS A 382 17.51 -22.83 8.23
N THR A 383 18.25 -21.73 8.10
CA THR A 383 19.27 -21.31 9.08
C THR A 383 18.64 -21.05 10.45
N TYR A 384 17.50 -20.35 10.48
CA TYR A 384 16.77 -20.10 11.73
C TYR A 384 16.30 -21.40 12.40
N ILE A 385 15.74 -22.32 11.61
CA ILE A 385 15.29 -23.62 12.12
C ILE A 385 16.47 -24.43 12.67
N LEU A 386 17.58 -24.50 11.94
CA LEU A 386 18.77 -25.24 12.37
C LEU A 386 19.41 -24.68 13.65
N THR A 387 19.21 -23.40 13.94
CA THR A 387 19.77 -22.72 15.11
C THR A 387 18.83 -22.71 16.32
N HIS A 388 17.52 -22.92 16.12
CA HIS A 388 16.50 -22.81 17.18
C HIS A 388 15.56 -24.02 17.28
N TYR A 389 15.89 -25.15 16.65
CA TYR A 389 15.02 -26.34 16.61
C TYR A 389 14.68 -26.89 18.00
N ASP A 390 15.54 -26.68 18.99
CA ASP A 390 15.44 -27.14 20.38
C ASP A 390 14.44 -26.35 21.23
N THR A 391 13.93 -25.23 20.70
CA THR A 391 12.96 -24.36 21.38
C THR A 391 11.57 -24.43 20.74
N ASP A 392 10.55 -23.89 21.42
CA ASP A 392 9.19 -23.82 20.87
C ASP A 392 9.09 -22.70 19.83
N ILE A 393 9.36 -23.03 18.57
CA ILE A 393 9.29 -22.11 17.43
C ILE A 393 8.04 -22.34 16.58
N GLY A 394 7.27 -21.27 16.38
CA GLY A 394 6.08 -21.25 15.53
C GLY A 394 6.36 -20.70 14.13
N LEU A 395 5.37 -20.86 13.24
CA LEU A 395 5.44 -20.33 11.88
C LEU A 395 5.57 -18.79 11.82
N ASN A 396 5.10 -18.09 12.85
CA ASN A 396 5.25 -16.63 12.95
C ASN A 396 6.69 -16.25 13.28
N ASP A 397 7.36 -16.99 14.17
CA ASP A 397 8.74 -16.71 14.58
C ASP A 397 9.70 -16.91 13.41
N VAL A 398 9.49 -17.99 12.66
CA VAL A 398 10.22 -18.28 11.42
C VAL A 398 10.03 -17.18 10.38
N ALA A 399 8.79 -16.73 10.17
CA ALA A 399 8.49 -15.68 9.19
C ALA A 399 9.05 -14.30 9.59
N ASN A 400 8.95 -13.95 10.88
CA ASN A 400 9.48 -12.72 11.44
C ASN A 400 11.01 -12.66 11.32
N ASN A 401 11.70 -13.77 11.62
CA ASN A 401 13.15 -13.86 11.46
C ASN A 401 13.58 -13.69 9.99
N ALA A 402 12.81 -14.27 9.07
CA ALA A 402 13.06 -14.19 7.64
C ALA A 402 12.60 -12.86 7.00
N GLY A 403 12.04 -11.92 7.78
CA GLY A 403 11.65 -10.59 7.31
C GLY A 403 10.44 -10.58 6.37
N CYS A 404 9.55 -11.57 6.44
CA CYS A 404 8.40 -11.67 5.54
C CYS A 404 7.11 -12.13 6.26
N SER A 405 5.98 -12.09 5.53
CA SER A 405 4.72 -12.56 6.11
C SER A 405 4.69 -14.09 6.21
N ARG A 406 3.97 -14.64 7.19
CA ARG A 406 3.76 -16.10 7.34
C ARG A 406 3.23 -16.75 6.07
N SER A 407 2.30 -16.09 5.36
CA SER A 407 1.74 -16.60 4.11
C SER A 407 2.82 -16.68 3.02
N HIS A 408 3.66 -15.65 2.93
CA HIS A 408 4.77 -15.60 1.99
C HIS A 408 5.83 -16.66 2.31
N ALA A 409 6.30 -16.73 3.56
CA ALA A 409 7.24 -17.75 4.04
C ALA A 409 6.75 -19.18 3.76
N THR A 410 5.49 -19.47 4.10
CA THR A 410 4.92 -20.81 3.93
C THR A 410 4.77 -21.19 2.45
N LYS A 411 4.33 -20.24 1.61
CA LYS A 411 4.17 -20.46 0.17
C LYS A 411 5.53 -20.68 -0.50
N VAL A 412 6.49 -19.78 -0.29
CA VAL A 412 7.81 -19.85 -0.91
C VAL A 412 8.57 -21.08 -0.42
N PHE A 413 8.58 -21.34 0.89
CA PHE A 413 9.28 -22.51 1.43
C PHE A 413 8.73 -23.81 0.88
N LYS A 414 7.40 -23.97 0.79
CA LYS A 414 6.78 -25.17 0.22
C LYS A 414 7.04 -25.30 -1.28
N ASN A 415 7.02 -24.21 -2.02
CA ASN A 415 7.29 -24.21 -3.46
C ASN A 415 8.74 -24.60 -3.76
N VAL A 416 9.70 -24.07 -3.00
CA VAL A 416 11.13 -24.30 -3.22
C VAL A 416 11.61 -25.64 -2.66
N THR A 417 11.10 -26.07 -1.50
CA THR A 417 11.60 -27.27 -0.80
C THR A 417 10.70 -28.51 -0.93
N ALA A 418 9.53 -28.37 -1.56
CA ALA A 418 8.48 -29.39 -1.65
C ALA A 418 7.92 -29.88 -0.28
N GLN A 419 8.29 -29.23 0.83
CA GLN A 419 7.86 -29.59 2.18
C GLN A 419 7.40 -28.35 2.96
N THR A 420 6.55 -28.54 3.97
CA THR A 420 6.15 -27.44 4.86
C THR A 420 7.25 -27.14 5.88
N ILE A 421 7.27 -25.90 6.38
CA ILE A 421 8.20 -25.46 7.44
C ILE A 421 8.14 -26.37 8.68
N LEU A 422 6.94 -26.79 9.09
CA LEU A 422 6.76 -27.68 10.25
C LEU A 422 7.27 -29.10 9.98
N GLN A 423 7.12 -29.62 8.75
CA GLN A 423 7.70 -30.90 8.36
C GLN A 423 9.22 -30.84 8.42
N TYR A 424 9.82 -29.78 7.85
CA TYR A 424 11.27 -29.58 7.89
C TYR A 424 11.80 -29.46 9.33
N LEU A 425 11.11 -28.72 10.21
CA LEU A 425 11.45 -28.65 11.64
C LEU A 425 11.45 -30.02 12.30
N VAL A 426 10.39 -30.82 12.08
CA VAL A 426 10.30 -32.18 12.62
C VAL A 426 11.44 -33.06 12.11
N ASP A 427 11.79 -32.95 10.83
CA ASP A 427 12.88 -33.72 10.23
C ASP A 427 14.23 -33.35 10.85
N VAL A 428 14.49 -32.06 11.06
CA VAL A 428 15.69 -31.58 11.77
C VAL A 428 15.75 -32.13 13.19
N ARG A 429 14.65 -32.05 13.95
CA ARG A 429 14.57 -32.56 15.33
C ARG A 429 14.81 -34.07 15.41
N VAL A 430 14.20 -34.85 14.52
CA VAL A 430 14.39 -36.31 14.46
C VAL A 430 15.83 -36.66 14.05
N HIS A 431 16.41 -35.91 13.12
CA HIS A 431 17.80 -36.11 12.72
C HIS A 431 18.76 -35.86 13.87
N LYS A 432 18.57 -34.79 14.64
CA LYS A 432 19.35 -34.49 15.87
C LYS A 432 19.10 -35.51 16.99
N ALA A 433 17.88 -36.01 17.11
CA ALA A 433 17.54 -37.02 18.10
C ALA A 433 18.32 -38.34 17.88
N LYS A 434 18.54 -38.75 16.62
CA LYS A 434 19.29 -39.98 16.31
C LYS A 434 20.69 -40.01 16.94
N SER A 435 21.41 -38.88 16.96
CA SER A 435 22.72 -38.80 17.61
C SER A 435 22.63 -38.77 19.13
N LEU A 436 21.65 -38.06 19.69
CA LEU A 436 21.48 -37.96 21.15
C LEU A 436 21.03 -39.27 21.79
N LEU A 437 20.21 -40.05 21.08
CA LEU A 437 19.74 -41.36 21.54
C LEU A 437 20.88 -42.35 21.83
N GLN A 438 22.08 -42.14 21.30
CA GLN A 438 23.24 -43.00 21.58
C GLN A 438 23.77 -42.84 23.01
N SER A 439 23.54 -41.68 23.64
CA SER A 439 24.14 -41.32 24.94
C SER A 439 23.13 -40.88 26.00
N LYS A 440 21.87 -40.63 25.62
CA LYS A 440 20.82 -40.08 26.50
C LYS A 440 19.57 -40.95 26.51
N SER A 441 18.75 -40.80 27.55
CA SER A 441 17.45 -41.46 27.60
C SER A 441 16.49 -40.91 26.53
N VAL A 442 15.46 -41.70 26.17
CA VAL A 442 14.41 -41.27 25.23
C VAL A 442 13.68 -40.01 25.72
N THR A 443 13.46 -39.90 27.03
CA THR A 443 12.76 -38.76 27.62
C THR A 443 13.61 -37.50 27.59
N GLU A 444 14.88 -37.57 27.99
CA GLU A 444 15.82 -36.43 27.90
C GLU A 444 15.99 -35.98 26.45
N THR A 445 16.19 -36.92 25.53
CA THR A 445 16.35 -36.61 24.10
C THR A 445 15.12 -35.89 23.54
N ALA A 446 13.91 -36.32 23.92
CA ALA A 446 12.69 -35.68 23.45
C ALA A 446 12.64 -34.19 23.83
N TYR A 447 12.93 -33.87 25.09
CA TYR A 447 12.91 -32.49 25.57
C TYR A 447 14.05 -31.67 24.99
N GLU A 448 15.25 -32.25 24.84
CA GLU A 448 16.43 -31.55 24.32
C GLU A 448 16.34 -31.20 22.83
N VAL A 449 15.60 -31.97 22.03
CA VAL A 449 15.33 -31.62 20.63
C VAL A 449 14.04 -30.81 20.46
N GLY A 450 13.46 -30.29 21.55
CA GLY A 450 12.34 -29.35 21.50
C GLY A 450 10.94 -29.98 21.43
N PHE A 451 10.76 -31.24 21.82
CA PHE A 451 9.40 -31.80 22.03
C PHE A 451 8.94 -31.61 23.48
N ASN A 452 7.73 -31.09 23.64
CA ASN A 452 7.11 -30.91 24.96
C ASN A 452 6.53 -32.22 25.55
N ASN A 453 6.55 -33.32 24.80
CA ASN A 453 5.97 -34.59 25.20
C ASN A 453 6.74 -35.78 24.60
N SER A 454 7.32 -36.61 25.46
CA SER A 454 8.10 -37.80 25.08
C SER A 454 7.28 -38.90 24.37
N ALA A 455 6.00 -39.04 24.69
CA ALA A 455 5.11 -39.97 23.99
C ALA A 455 4.81 -39.50 22.56
N TYR A 456 4.58 -38.19 22.38
CA TYR A 456 4.41 -37.60 21.03
C TYR A 456 5.69 -37.71 20.20
N PHE A 457 6.85 -37.42 20.81
CA PHE A 457 8.16 -37.65 20.19
C PHE A 457 8.30 -39.09 19.68
N SER A 458 7.98 -40.09 20.52
CA SER A 458 8.12 -41.50 20.15
C SER A 458 7.27 -41.88 18.93
N THR A 459 6.05 -41.35 18.85
CA THR A 459 5.16 -41.53 17.69
C THR A 459 5.74 -40.90 16.43
N VAL A 460 6.22 -39.65 16.52
CA VAL A 460 6.81 -38.91 15.40
C VAL A 460 8.11 -39.58 14.92
N PHE A 461 8.97 -39.98 15.84
CA PHE A 461 10.24 -40.65 15.53
C PHE A 461 9.99 -41.99 14.83
N LYS A 462 9.05 -42.80 15.30
CA LYS A 462 8.65 -44.05 14.62
C LYS A 462 8.12 -43.80 13.22
N LYS A 463 7.26 -42.79 13.06
CA LYS A 463 6.71 -42.43 11.75
C LYS A 463 7.81 -42.05 10.75
N GLN A 464 8.83 -41.32 11.20
CA GLN A 464 9.91 -40.81 10.34
C GLN A 464 11.03 -41.82 10.07
N THR A 465 11.27 -42.76 10.99
CA THR A 465 12.42 -43.66 10.93
C THR A 465 12.06 -45.12 10.71
N GLY A 466 10.79 -45.50 10.93
CA GLY A 466 10.34 -46.89 10.96
C GLY A 466 10.51 -47.58 12.32
N PHE A 467 11.33 -47.03 13.22
CA PHE A 467 11.67 -47.61 14.51
C PHE A 467 11.22 -46.73 15.67
N THR A 468 10.77 -47.31 16.77
CA THR A 468 10.63 -46.56 18.02
C THR A 468 12.01 -46.06 18.48
N PRO A 469 12.09 -44.97 19.27
CA PRO A 469 13.37 -44.51 19.81
C PRO A 469 14.14 -45.61 20.57
N LYS A 470 13.45 -46.47 21.32
CA LYS A 470 14.07 -47.60 22.04
C LYS A 470 14.60 -48.68 21.10
N GLU A 471 13.84 -49.04 20.07
CA GLU A 471 14.31 -49.99 19.04
C GLU A 471 15.54 -49.44 18.32
N TYR A 472 15.54 -48.15 17.97
CA TYR A 472 16.70 -47.48 17.36
C TYR A 472 17.92 -47.48 18.29
N GLN A 473 17.75 -47.20 19.58
CA GLN A 473 18.83 -47.30 20.57
C GLN A 473 19.44 -48.70 20.64
N ALA A 474 18.61 -49.73 20.68
CA ALA A 474 19.07 -51.12 20.72
C ALA A 474 19.85 -51.50 19.46
N GLU A 475 19.40 -51.05 18.28
CA GLU A 475 20.07 -51.31 17.00
C GLU A 475 21.42 -50.59 16.87
N VAL A 476 21.53 -49.35 17.35
CA VAL A 476 22.81 -48.63 17.31
C VAL A 476 23.82 -49.22 18.31
N ASN A 477 23.35 -49.60 19.50
CA ASN A 477 24.21 -50.23 20.50
C ASN A 477 24.72 -51.61 20.08
N SER A 478 23.92 -52.40 19.34
CA SER A 478 24.37 -53.68 18.81
C SER A 478 25.41 -53.54 17.70
N LYS A 479 25.33 -52.50 16.86
CA LYS A 479 26.31 -52.17 15.81
C LYS A 479 27.63 -51.58 16.34
N THR A 480 27.63 -51.03 17.56
CA THR A 480 28.84 -50.44 18.18
C THR A 480 29.62 -51.46 19.02
N ALA A 481 29.01 -52.62 19.33
CA ALA A 481 29.60 -53.71 20.10
C ALA A 481 30.28 -54.80 19.24
N THR A 482 30.15 -54.71 17.91
CA THR A 482 30.86 -55.49 16.89
C THR A 482 31.91 -54.63 16.22
#